data_AF-I6QTU4-F1
#
_entry.id   AF-I6QTU4-F1
#
_cell.length_a   1.000
_cell.length_b   1.000
_cell.length_c   1.000
_cell.angle_alpha   90.00
_cell.angle_beta   90.00
_cell.angle_gamma   90.00
#
_symmetry.space_group_name_H-M   'P 1'
#
loop_
_entity.id
_entity.type
_entity.pdbx_description
1 polymer ?
#
loop_
_entity_poly.entity_id
_entity_poly.type
_entity_poly.pdbx_seq_one_letter_code
_entity_poly.pdbx_strand_id
1 'polypeptide(L)' 'APKPSSGPHKARECLPLILILRNRLKYALTYREGISILMQRHVMVDGKVRTDKTYPAGFMDVVSIPKTGENFRLLYD' A
#
# COMPACT_ATOMS: atom_id res chain seq x y z
N ALA A 1 -4.11 7.01 13.24
CA ALA A 1 -3.74 6.33 11.98
C ALA A 1 -3.27 4.91 12.31
N PRO A 2 -3.48 3.90 11.45
CA PRO A 2 -3.02 2.55 11.71
C PRO A 2 -1.49 2.54 11.91
N LYS A 3 -1.02 1.87 12.98
CA LYS A 3 0.41 1.70 13.25
C LYS A 3 1.00 0.79 12.15
N PRO A 4 2.10 1.18 11.48
CA PRO A 4 2.77 0.31 10.53
C PRO A 4 3.25 -0.98 11.21
N SER A 5 3.19 -2.09 10.48
CA SER A 5 3.84 -3.34 10.86
C SER A 5 5.36 -3.17 10.84
N SER A 6 6.08 -4.02 11.57
CA SER A 6 7.54 -4.11 11.39
C SER A 6 7.86 -4.50 9.95
N GLY A 7 8.82 -3.82 9.33
CA GLY A 7 9.15 -4.03 7.93
C GLY A 7 10.37 -3.20 7.50
N PRO A 8 10.59 -3.05 6.18
CA PRO A 8 11.83 -2.48 5.64
C PRO A 8 12.05 -1.00 5.96
N HIS A 9 11.01 -0.24 6.28
CA HIS A 9 11.07 1.21 6.46
C HIS A 9 10.77 1.64 7.90
N LYS A 10 11.38 2.74 8.36
CA LYS A 10 11.12 3.30 9.69
C LYS A 10 9.68 3.82 9.76
N ALA A 11 9.08 3.75 10.95
CA ALA A 11 7.68 4.14 11.15
C ALA A 11 7.35 5.59 10.73
N ARG A 12 8.34 6.50 10.75
CA ARG A 12 8.18 7.91 10.33
C ARG A 12 8.44 8.15 8.85
N GLU A 13 9.07 7.21 8.15
CA GLU A 13 9.50 7.31 6.76
C GLU A 13 8.64 6.41 5.84
N CYS A 14 7.51 5.91 6.35
CA CYS A 14 6.64 4.97 5.65
C CYS A 14 5.17 5.35 5.74
N LEU A 15 4.39 4.85 4.80
CA LEU A 15 2.94 4.94 4.77
C LEU A 15 2.36 3.52 4.68
N PRO A 16 1.46 3.12 5.61
CA PRO A 16 0.74 1.85 5.52
C PRO A 16 -0.03 1.69 4.21
N LEU A 17 0.02 0.49 3.61
CA LEU A 17 -0.70 0.17 2.36
C LEU A 17 -2.19 0.54 2.38
N ILE A 18 -2.86 0.32 3.52
CA ILE A 18 -4.29 0.67 3.64
C ILE A 18 -4.56 2.17 3.49
N LEU A 19 -3.61 3.03 3.88
CA LEU A 19 -3.74 4.48 3.69
C LEU A 19 -3.42 4.87 2.24
N ILE A 20 -2.52 4.17 1.57
CA ILE A 20 -2.23 4.40 0.14
C ILE A 20 -3.48 4.09 -0.68
N LEU A 21 -4.09 2.91 -0.50
CA LEU A 21 -5.28 2.50 -1.25
C LEU A 21 -6.49 3.40 -1.00
N ARG A 22 -6.70 3.83 0.25
CA ARG A 22 -7.89 4.60 0.63
C ARG A 22 -7.71 6.11 0.46
N ASN A 23 -6.66 6.69 1.03
CA ASN A 23 -6.51 8.14 1.13
C ASN A 23 -5.77 8.76 -0.07
N ARG A 24 -4.83 8.02 -0.68
CA ARG A 24 -4.03 8.53 -1.81
C ARG A 24 -4.65 8.15 -3.16
N LEU A 25 -4.87 6.86 -3.40
CA LEU A 25 -5.36 6.35 -4.67
C LEU A 25 -6.89 6.28 -4.77
N LYS A 26 -7.60 6.34 -3.63
CA LYS A 26 -9.07 6.30 -3.55
C LYS A 26 -9.73 5.06 -4.21
N TYR A 27 -9.02 3.93 -4.23
CA TYR A 27 -9.57 2.63 -4.67
C TYR A 27 -10.54 2.01 -3.68
N ALA A 28 -10.50 2.47 -2.42
CA ALA A 28 -11.42 2.08 -1.37
C ALA A 28 -11.93 3.34 -0.67
N LEU A 29 -13.21 3.34 -0.28
CA LEU A 29 -13.80 4.36 0.59
C LEU A 29 -13.72 3.91 2.06
N THR A 30 -13.89 2.61 2.31
CA THR A 30 -13.89 2.04 3.65
C THR A 30 -12.67 1.16 3.95
N TYR A 31 -12.39 0.94 5.23
CA TYR A 31 -11.29 0.06 5.65
C TYR A 31 -11.53 -1.40 5.23
N ARG A 32 -12.80 -1.85 5.21
CA ARG A 32 -13.19 -3.20 4.81
C ARG A 32 -12.92 -3.44 3.32
N GLU A 33 -13.25 -2.49 2.47
CA GLU A 33 -12.95 -2.56 1.03
C GLU A 33 -11.44 -2.66 0.78
N GLY A 34 -10.65 -1.81 1.45
CA GLY A 34 -9.20 -1.85 1.31
C GLY A 34 -8.58 -3.18 1.75
N ILE A 35 -9.09 -3.80 2.82
CA ILE A 35 -8.70 -5.17 3.19
C ILE A 35 -9.09 -6.17 2.11
N SER A 36 -10.31 -6.07 1.57
CA SER A 36 -10.80 -6.98 0.52
C SER A 36 -9.88 -6.96 -0.71
N ILE A 37 -9.48 -5.78 -1.16
CA ILE A 37 -8.54 -5.61 -2.30
C ILE A 37 -7.19 -6.29 -2.00
N LEU A 38 -6.66 -6.11 -0.80
CA LEU A 38 -5.38 -6.73 -0.38
C LEU A 38 -5.49 -8.25 -0.30
N MET A 39 -6.59 -8.78 0.22
CA MET A 39 -6.82 -10.23 0.34
C MET A 39 -6.98 -10.91 -1.01
N GLN A 40 -7.45 -10.19 -2.03
CA GLN A 40 -7.50 -10.65 -3.43
C GLN A 40 -6.12 -10.68 -4.11
N ARG A 41 -5.03 -10.29 -3.43
CA ARG A 41 -3.66 -10.33 -3.95
C ARG A 41 -3.44 -9.47 -5.20
N HIS A 42 -4.22 -8.41 -5.37
CA HIS A 42 -4.12 -7.50 -6.51
C HIS A 42 -3.08 -6.39 -6.36
N VAL A 43 -2.44 -6.27 -5.19
CA VAL A 43 -1.48 -5.20 -4.88
C VAL A 43 -0.10 -5.80 -4.68
N MET A 44 0.89 -5.23 -5.35
CA MET A 44 2.30 -5.60 -5.21
C MET A 44 3.11 -4.38 -4.78
N VAL A 45 4.13 -4.62 -3.96
CA VAL A 45 5.17 -3.65 -3.63
C VAL A 45 6.50 -4.23 -4.09
N ASP A 46 7.20 -3.52 -4.97
CA ASP A 46 8.45 -3.94 -5.60
C ASP A 46 8.37 -5.35 -6.21
N GLY A 47 7.28 -5.61 -6.93
CA GLY A 47 7.03 -6.89 -7.61
C GLY A 47 6.60 -8.04 -6.69
N LYS A 48 6.49 -7.82 -5.37
CA LYS A 48 6.01 -8.85 -4.42
C LYS A 48 4.59 -8.56 -3.98
N VAL A 49 3.71 -9.55 -4.09
CA VAL A 49 2.32 -9.47 -3.58
C VAL A 49 2.34 -9.20 -2.07
N ARG A 50 1.62 -8.17 -1.64
CA ARG A 50 1.47 -7.82 -0.21
C ARG A 50 0.00 -7.87 0.20
N THR A 51 -0.28 -8.65 1.23
CA THR A 51 -1.63 -8.79 1.83
C THR A 51 -1.75 -8.08 3.18
N ASP A 52 -0.62 -7.69 3.79
CA ASP A 52 -0.64 -6.97 5.05
C ASP A 52 -1.10 -5.51 4.85
N LYS A 53 -2.28 -5.22 5.41
CA LYS A 53 -2.90 -3.89 5.43
C LYS A 53 -2.01 -2.80 6.03
N THR A 54 -1.14 -3.16 6.98
CA THR A 54 -0.23 -2.24 7.65
C THR A 54 1.22 -2.37 7.19
N TYR A 55 1.46 -3.02 6.04
CA TYR A 55 2.78 -3.10 5.44
C TYR A 55 3.36 -1.68 5.25
N PRO A 56 4.58 -1.40 5.76
CA PRO A 56 5.21 -0.10 5.63
C PRO A 56 5.78 0.03 4.21
N ALA A 57 5.06 0.71 3.31
CA ALA A 57 5.61 1.13 2.02
C ALA A 57 6.32 2.48 2.20
N GLY A 58 7.53 2.61 1.70
CA GLY A 58 8.41 3.75 1.97
C GLY A 58 8.85 4.50 0.71
N PHE A 59 9.79 5.41 0.91
CA PHE A 59 10.36 6.22 -0.17
C PHE A 59 10.96 5.33 -1.27
N MET A 60 10.66 5.65 -2.53
CA MET A 60 11.09 4.95 -3.75
C MET A 60 10.47 3.57 -4.01
N ASP A 61 9.65 3.04 -3.10
CA ASP A 61 8.91 1.81 -3.34
C ASP A 61 7.96 1.98 -4.55
N VAL A 62 7.83 0.92 -5.35
CA VAL A 62 6.87 0.86 -6.46
C VAL A 62 5.66 0.03 -6.04
N VAL A 63 4.50 0.69 -5.97
CA VAL A 63 3.21 0.04 -5.76
C VAL A 63 2.57 -0.25 -7.11
N SER A 64 2.41 -1.52 -7.44
CA SER A 64 1.82 -1.98 -8.69
C SER A 64 0.45 -2.60 -8.46
N ILE A 65 -0.49 -2.30 -9.35
CA ILE A 65 -1.82 -2.91 -9.41
C ILE A 65 -1.98 -3.55 -10.80
N PRO A 66 -1.57 -4.82 -11.00
CA PRO A 66 -1.56 -5.45 -12.32
C PRO A 66 -2.92 -5.49 -13.00
N LYS A 67 -4.00 -5.56 -12.22
CA LYS A 67 -5.38 -5.61 -12.72
C LYS A 67 -5.77 -4.32 -13.45
N THR A 68 -5.24 -3.18 -13.05
CA THR A 68 -5.46 -1.88 -13.72
C THR A 68 -4.31 -1.50 -14.65
N GLY A 69 -3.18 -2.23 -14.60
CA GLY A 69 -1.98 -1.92 -15.38
C GLY A 69 -1.19 -0.74 -14.84
N GLU A 70 -1.52 -0.25 -13.64
CA GLU A 70 -0.92 0.96 -13.07
C GLU A 70 0.27 0.64 -12.15
N ASN A 71 1.24 1.55 -12.18
CA ASN A 71 2.41 1.52 -11.32
C ASN A 71 2.62 2.91 -10.72
N PHE A 72 2.73 2.97 -9.40
CA PHE A 72 2.92 4.20 -8.64
C PHE A 72 4.26 4.14 -7.92
N ARG A 73 5.03 5.23 -7.98
CA ARG A 73 6.25 5.37 -7.17
C ARG A 73 6.00 6.33 -6.02
N LEU A 74 6.39 5.92 -4.81
CA LEU A 74 6.29 6.77 -3.64
C LEU A 74 7.44 7.78 -3.62
N LEU A 75 7.10 9.06 -3.72
CA LEU A 75 8.03 10.19 -3.59
C LEU A 75 7.54 11.14 -2.50
N TYR A 76 8.45 11.95 -1.97
CA TYR A 76 8.08 13.10 -1.14
C TYR A 76 7.50 14.21 -2.02
N ASP A 77 6.69 15.05 -1.40
CA ASP A 77 6.27 16.33 -1.97
C ASP A 77 7.42 17.34 -1.91
#